data_AF-A0A8T7E7R8-F1
#
_entry.id   AF-A0A8T7E7R8-F1
#
_cell.length_a   1.000
_cell.length_b   1.000
_cell.length_c   1.000
_cell.angle_alpha   90.00
_cell.angle_beta   90.00
_cell.angle_gamma   90.00
#
_symmetry.space_group_name_H-M   'P 1'
#
loop_
_entity.id
_entity.type
_entity.pdbx_description
1 polymer ?
#
loop_
_entity_poly.entity_id
_entity_poly.type
_entity_poly.pdbx_seq_one_letter_code
_entity_poly.pdbx_strand_id
1 'polypeptide(L)'
;MFTSLESYEQFIYQLPGHYPIITTSTLVLIRYGRYTAQVRGDIHFATQVRLQVYEELVALQQVRLTAYGYEAWRGDEKLYWYDPQPHPHIPALASTHPHHKHIPPDMKHHRVPASGLSFTQPNLPFLIREIEQLL
;
A
#
# COMPACT_ATOMS: atom_id res chain seq x y z
N MET A 1 -5.08 -15.93 1.81
CA MET A 1 -6.04 -14.83 1.94
C MET A 1 -6.47 -14.74 3.39
N PHE A 2 -6.66 -13.55 3.94
CA PHE A 2 -7.04 -13.35 5.34
C PHE A 2 -8.56 -13.46 5.52
N THR A 3 -9.01 -14.07 6.61
CA THR A 3 -10.44 -14.27 6.92
C THR A 3 -10.94 -13.40 8.07
N SER A 4 -10.02 -12.76 8.82
CA SER A 4 -10.35 -11.88 9.94
C SER A 4 -9.41 -10.68 10.03
N LEU A 5 -9.87 -9.59 10.62
CA LEU A 5 -9.03 -8.43 10.92
C LEU A 5 -7.83 -8.79 11.81
N GLU A 6 -8.00 -9.74 12.73
CA GLU A 6 -6.92 -10.22 13.60
C GLU A 6 -5.82 -10.93 12.81
N SER A 7 -6.18 -11.78 11.84
CA SER A 7 -5.19 -12.42 10.98
C SER A 7 -4.43 -11.42 10.09
N TYR A 8 -5.11 -10.34 9.66
CA TYR A 8 -4.46 -9.25 8.92
C TYR A 8 -3.56 -8.40 9.83
N GLU A 9 -3.99 -8.15 11.06
CA GLU A 9 -3.24 -7.42 12.09
C GLU A 9 -1.92 -8.15 12.44
N GLN A 10 -2.00 -9.46 12.68
CA GLN A 10 -0.83 -10.29 12.91
C GLN A 10 0.13 -10.24 11.71
N PHE A 11 -0.41 -10.28 10.49
CA PHE A 11 0.39 -10.15 9.27
C PHE A 11 1.17 -8.83 9.21
N ILE A 12 0.53 -7.68 9.46
CA ILE A 12 1.22 -6.38 9.37
C ILE A 12 2.30 -6.23 10.45
N TYR A 13 2.08 -6.77 11.66
CA TYR A 13 3.06 -6.70 12.75
C TYR A 13 4.25 -7.66 12.56
N GLN A 14 4.07 -8.71 11.76
CA GLN A 14 5.14 -9.64 11.42
C GLN A 14 5.98 -9.21 10.22
N LEU A 15 5.64 -8.11 9.53
CA LEU A 15 6.39 -7.65 8.36
C LEU A 15 7.89 -7.47 8.64
N PRO A 16 8.34 -6.80 9.73
CA PRO A 16 9.77 -6.66 10.01
C PRO A 16 10.49 -8.00 10.21
N GLY A 17 9.79 -9.02 10.72
CA GLY A 17 10.34 -10.37 10.88
C GLY A 17 10.48 -11.14 9.57
N HIS A 18 9.66 -10.84 8.56
CA HIS A 18 9.67 -11.50 7.25
C HIS A 18 10.51 -10.76 6.19
N TYR A 19 10.73 -9.45 6.36
CA TYR A 19 11.43 -8.60 5.41
C TYR A 19 12.60 -7.89 6.10
N PRO A 20 13.83 -8.45 6.04
CA PRO A 20 15.01 -7.88 6.71
C PRO A 20 15.38 -6.45 6.29
N ILE A 21 14.89 -6.01 5.12
CA ILE A 21 15.07 -4.65 4.61
C ILE A 21 14.28 -3.59 5.40
N ILE A 22 13.25 -4.00 6.13
CA ILE A 22 12.47 -3.13 7.00
C ILE A 22 13.29 -2.86 8.26
N THR A 23 13.66 -1.60 8.48
CA THR A 23 14.38 -1.17 9.68
C THR A 23 13.43 -0.92 10.84
N THR A 24 12.24 -0.40 10.56
CA THR A 24 11.19 -0.11 11.57
C THR A 24 9.82 -0.06 10.90
N SER A 25 8.77 -0.46 11.63
CA SER A 25 7.38 -0.30 11.19
C SER A 25 6.57 0.34 12.30
N THR A 26 5.79 1.37 11.95
CA THR A 26 4.82 2.02 12.85
C THR A 26 3.38 1.70 12.48
N LEU A 27 3.18 0.73 11.58
CA LEU A 27 1.85 0.32 11.14
C LEU A 27 1.01 -0.10 12.34
N VAL A 28 -0.22 0.42 12.39
CA VAL A 28 -1.23 0.04 13.37
C VAL A 28 -2.54 -0.26 12.65
N LEU A 29 -3.24 -1.29 13.11
CA LEU A 29 -4.62 -1.56 12.69
C LEU A 29 -5.58 -0.95 13.73
N ILE A 30 -6.42 -0.02 13.27
CA ILE A 30 -7.42 0.67 14.09
C ILE A 30 -8.80 0.18 13.67
N ARG A 31 -9.53 -0.44 14.60
CA ARG A 31 -10.88 -0.94 14.35
C ARG A 31 -11.91 0.17 14.56
N TYR A 32 -12.85 0.29 13.63
CA TYR A 32 -13.99 1.20 13.74
C TYR A 32 -15.31 0.48 13.97
N GLY A 33 -15.34 -0.83 13.74
CA GLY A 33 -16.50 -1.67 13.94
C GLY A 33 -16.13 -3.14 13.96
N ARG A 34 -17.15 -4.00 14.03
CA ARG A 34 -16.95 -5.45 14.08
C ARG A 34 -16.18 -6.01 12.88
N TYR A 35 -16.40 -5.40 11.71
CA TYR A 35 -15.87 -5.88 10.43
C TYR A 35 -15.08 -4.83 9.67
N THR A 36 -14.83 -3.66 10.24
CA THR A 36 -14.16 -2.54 9.56
C THR A 36 -12.96 -2.06 10.35
N ALA A 37 -11.88 -1.76 9.64
CA ALA A 37 -10.66 -1.20 10.22
C ALA A 37 -9.92 -0.34 9.20
N GLN A 38 -8.95 0.42 9.71
CA GLN A 38 -7.94 1.10 8.91
C GLN A 38 -6.55 0.67 9.34
N VAL A 39 -5.65 0.53 8.38
CA VAL A 39 -4.21 0.42 8.64
C VAL A 39 -3.56 1.73 8.28
N ARG A 40 -2.74 2.26 9.18
CA ARG A 40 -1.96 3.47 8.93
C ARG A 40 -0.61 3.44 9.61
N GLY A 41 0.33 4.21 9.07
CA GLY A 41 1.67 4.39 9.63
C GLY A 41 2.71 4.42 8.51
N ASP A 42 3.96 4.21 8.90
CA ASP A 42 5.10 4.19 8.01
C ASP A 42 5.88 2.87 8.16
N ILE A 43 6.39 2.38 7.05
CA ILE A 43 7.46 1.37 7.02
C ILE A 43 8.74 2.09 6.65
N HIS A 44 9.75 2.01 7.50
CA HIS A 44 11.06 2.60 7.29
C HIS A 44 12.04 1.56 6.77
N PHE A 45 12.92 2.01 5.87
CA PHE A 45 13.97 1.22 5.24
C PHE A 45 15.32 1.93 5.40
N ALA A 46 16.39 1.35 4.86
CA ALA A 46 17.70 2.00 4.81
C ALA A 46 17.68 3.26 3.92
N THR A 47 18.74 4.07 3.99
CA THR A 47 18.95 5.26 3.13
C THR A 47 17.83 6.31 3.19
N GLN A 48 17.16 6.44 4.35
CA GLN A 48 16.07 7.38 4.58
C GLN A 48 14.83 7.16 3.68
N VAL A 49 14.68 5.95 3.13
CA VAL A 49 13.47 5.59 2.39
C VAL A 49 12.38 5.18 3.37
N ARG A 50 11.16 5.69 3.15
CA ARG A 50 9.97 5.27 3.90
C ARG A 50 8.78 5.08 2.96
N LEU A 51 7.94 4.11 3.30
CA LEU A 51 6.64 3.87 2.69
C LEU A 51 5.57 4.29 3.70
N GLN A 52 4.87 5.38 3.41
CA GLN A 52 3.68 5.76 4.15
C GLN A 52 2.50 4.92 3.65
N VAL A 53 1.72 4.39 4.59
CA VAL A 53 0.64 3.44 4.33
C VAL A 53 -0.67 3.98 4.87
N TYR A 54 -1.71 3.86 4.04
CA TYR A 54 -3.11 4.00 4.39
C TYR A 54 -3.88 2.87 3.72
N GLU A 55 -4.65 2.08 4.47
CA GLU A 55 -5.58 1.09 3.94
C GLU A 55 -6.89 1.14 4.71
N GLU A 56 -8.02 0.99 4.01
CA GLU A 56 -9.31 0.72 4.62
C GLU A 56 -9.68 -0.73 4.35
N LEU A 57 -10.13 -1.43 5.40
CA LEU A 57 -10.38 -2.86 5.39
C LEU A 57 -11.83 -3.16 5.76
N VAL A 58 -12.40 -4.14 5.06
CA VAL A 58 -13.65 -4.81 5.42
C VAL A 58 -13.39 -6.32 5.53
N ALA A 59 -13.84 -6.94 6.63
CA ALA A 59 -13.65 -8.37 6.91
C ALA A 59 -15.01 -9.06 7.10
N LEU A 60 -15.70 -9.35 6.01
CA LEU A 60 -16.93 -10.15 6.03
C LEU A 60 -16.58 -11.64 5.99
N GLN A 61 -16.46 -12.22 4.79
CA GLN A 61 -15.98 -13.59 4.58
C GLN A 61 -14.45 -13.66 4.46
N GLN A 62 -13.87 -12.57 3.95
CA GLN A 62 -12.45 -12.38 3.69
C GLN A 62 -12.13 -10.92 3.95
N VAL A 63 -10.88 -10.63 4.33
CA VAL A 63 -10.40 -9.25 4.41
C VAL A 63 -10.19 -8.72 3.00
N ARG A 64 -10.80 -7.58 2.71
CA ARG A 64 -10.65 -6.85 1.45
C ARG A 64 -10.32 -5.40 1.75
N LEU A 65 -9.53 -4.82 0.87
CA LEU A 65 -9.31 -3.38 0.88
C LEU A 65 -10.51 -2.71 0.19
N THR A 66 -10.99 -1.62 0.76
CA THR A 66 -12.02 -0.76 0.14
C THR A 66 -11.43 0.55 -0.37
N ALA A 67 -10.32 0.98 0.21
CA ALA A 67 -9.51 2.10 -0.22
C ALA A 67 -8.05 1.86 0.21
N TYR A 68 -7.12 2.55 -0.45
CA TYR A 68 -5.73 2.60 0.00
C TYR A 68 -5.06 3.88 -0.49
N GLY A 69 -3.92 4.20 0.12
CA GLY A 69 -2.96 5.17 -0.35
C GLY A 69 -1.57 4.72 0.10
N TYR A 70 -0.62 4.66 -0.83
CA TYR A 70 0.76 4.29 -0.53
C TYR A 70 1.69 5.33 -1.09
N GLU A 71 2.56 5.91 -0.27
CA GLU A 71 3.51 6.94 -0.71
C GLU A 71 4.94 6.54 -0.38
N ALA A 72 5.81 6.51 -1.38
CA ALA A 72 7.24 6.28 -1.20
C ALA A 72 7.96 7.62 -1.12
N TRP A 73 8.82 7.76 -0.11
CA TRP A 73 9.58 8.97 0.17
C TRP A 73 11.06 8.63 0.40
N ARG A 74 11.96 9.55 0.04
CA ARG A 74 13.38 9.54 0.43
C ARG A 74 13.69 10.86 1.12
N GLY A 75 13.87 10.84 2.44
CA GLY A 75 13.86 12.07 3.24
C GLY A 75 12.54 12.82 3.04
N ASP A 76 12.62 14.06 2.55
CA ASP A 76 11.48 14.93 2.26
C ASP A 76 11.03 14.88 0.78
N GLU A 77 11.70 14.08 -0.06
CA GLU A 77 11.34 13.94 -1.47
C GLU A 77 10.34 12.78 -1.66
N LYS A 78 9.16 13.09 -2.21
CA LYS A 78 8.20 12.05 -2.63
C LYS A 78 8.66 11.44 -3.95
N LEU A 79 8.95 10.14 -3.93
CA LEU A 79 9.41 9.39 -5.10
C LEU A 79 8.25 8.98 -6.01
N TYR A 80 7.16 8.45 -5.42
CA TYR A 80 5.95 8.02 -6.11
C TYR A 80 4.82 7.80 -5.11
N TRP A 81 3.59 7.67 -5.62
CA TRP A 81 2.48 7.14 -4.82
C TRP A 81 1.55 6.25 -5.64
N TYR A 82 0.71 5.53 -4.94
CA TYR A 82 -0.39 4.75 -5.50
C TYR A 82 -1.68 5.12 -4.82
N ASP A 83 -2.75 5.20 -5.61
CA ASP A 83 -4.11 5.31 -5.12
C ASP A 83 -5.08 4.65 -6.11
N PRO A 84 -6.30 4.31 -5.66
CA PRO A 84 -7.32 3.70 -6.51
C PRO A 84 -8.33 4.73 -7.04
N GLN A 85 -8.00 6.01 -7.20
CA GLN A 85 -8.93 6.99 -7.78
C GLN A 85 -9.24 6.60 -9.24
N PRO A 86 -10.52 6.38 -9.61
CA PRO A 86 -10.86 6.00 -10.97
C PRO A 86 -10.54 7.09 -12.00
N HIS A 87 -9.86 6.72 -13.08
CA HIS A 87 -9.60 7.57 -14.25
C HIS A 87 -10.12 6.93 -15.55
N PRO A 88 -11.46 6.79 -15.72
CA PRO A 88 -12.04 6.09 -16.87
C PRO A 88 -11.73 6.73 -18.23
N HIS A 89 -11.36 8.02 -18.24
CA HIS A 89 -11.04 8.76 -19.46
C HIS A 89 -9.57 8.62 -19.90
N ILE A 90 -8.75 7.82 -19.19
CA ILE A 90 -7.35 7.57 -19.55
C ILE A 90 -7.22 6.11 -20.01
N PRO A 91 -7.28 5.82 -21.33
CA PRO A 91 -7.26 4.46 -21.85
C PRO A 91 -6.04 3.64 -21.40
N ALA A 92 -4.89 4.31 -21.22
CA ALA A 92 -3.66 3.66 -20.78
C ALA A 92 -3.78 2.99 -19.40
N LEU A 93 -4.71 3.41 -18.54
CA LEU A 93 -4.91 2.86 -17.19
C LEU A 93 -5.98 1.75 -17.13
N ALA A 94 -6.67 1.48 -18.25
CA ALA A 94 -7.81 0.56 -18.27
C ALA A 94 -7.45 -0.86 -17.81
N SER A 95 -6.22 -1.32 -18.10
CA SER A 95 -5.77 -2.67 -17.77
C SER A 95 -5.64 -2.95 -16.27
N THR A 96 -5.53 -1.91 -15.44
CA THR A 96 -5.37 -2.04 -13.99
C THR A 96 -6.43 -1.28 -13.21
N HIS A 97 -7.53 -0.90 -13.86
CA HIS A 97 -8.58 -0.09 -13.23
C HIS A 97 -9.02 -0.67 -11.86
N PRO A 98 -9.10 0.15 -10.79
CA PRO A 98 -8.81 1.58 -10.72
C PRO A 98 -7.35 1.90 -10.30
N HIS A 99 -6.52 0.89 -10.13
CA HIS A 99 -5.18 0.96 -9.57
C HIS A 99 -4.18 1.61 -10.53
N HIS A 100 -3.46 2.60 -10.05
CA HIS A 100 -2.42 3.26 -10.82
C HIS A 100 -1.33 3.81 -9.90
N LYS A 101 -0.17 4.09 -10.49
CA LYS A 101 1.00 4.69 -9.84
C LYS A 101 1.24 6.08 -10.40
N HIS A 102 1.59 7.02 -9.55
CA HIS A 102 2.04 8.35 -9.91
C HIS A 102 3.55 8.45 -9.80
N ILE A 103 4.22 8.84 -10.89
CA ILE A 103 5.69 8.87 -10.98
C ILE A 103 6.21 10.17 -11.62
N PRO A 104 7.45 10.60 -11.35
CA PRO A 104 8.04 11.77 -12.00
C PRO A 104 8.23 11.54 -13.52
N PRO A 105 8.35 12.62 -14.33
CA PRO A 105 8.09 14.03 -13.98
C PRO A 105 6.59 14.34 -13.89
N ASP A 106 6.23 15.46 -13.27
CA ASP A 106 4.84 15.93 -13.08
C ASP A 106 3.89 14.84 -12.56
N MET A 107 4.20 14.34 -11.37
CA MET A 107 3.53 13.19 -10.77
C MET A 107 2.00 13.36 -10.66
N LYS A 108 1.49 14.60 -10.61
CA LYS A 108 0.03 14.85 -10.59
C LYS A 108 -0.66 14.45 -11.89
N HIS A 109 0.06 14.43 -13.00
CA HIS A 109 -0.47 14.12 -14.32
C HIS A 109 0.13 12.83 -14.91
N HIS A 110 1.31 12.43 -14.47
CA HIS A 110 1.99 11.23 -14.95
C HIS A 110 1.61 9.99 -14.13
N ARG A 111 0.68 9.22 -14.72
CA ARG A 111 0.13 7.99 -14.16
C ARG A 111 0.50 6.80 -15.03
N VAL A 112 0.83 5.68 -14.40
CA VAL A 112 1.08 4.40 -15.07
C VAL A 112 0.25 3.28 -14.44
N PRO A 113 -0.06 2.20 -15.19
CA PRO A 113 -0.78 1.05 -14.66
C PRO A 113 -0.08 0.41 -13.46
N ALA A 114 -0.85 -0.09 -12.49
CA ALA A 114 -0.34 -0.75 -11.28
C ALA A 114 -0.87 -2.19 -11.15
N SER A 115 -0.32 -3.12 -11.93
CA SER A 115 -0.80 -4.52 -11.98
C SER A 115 -0.48 -5.32 -10.71
N GLY A 116 0.39 -4.80 -9.84
CA GLY A 116 0.74 -5.41 -8.57
C GLY A 116 -0.19 -5.08 -7.41
N LEU A 117 -1.16 -4.17 -7.61
CA LEU A 117 -2.12 -3.75 -6.58
C LEU A 117 -3.49 -4.39 -6.76
N SER A 118 -4.17 -4.60 -5.65
CA SER A 118 -5.44 -5.29 -5.58
C SER A 118 -6.28 -4.82 -4.40
N PHE A 119 -7.59 -4.97 -4.51
CA PHE A 119 -8.51 -4.90 -3.37
C PHE A 119 -8.73 -6.23 -2.65
N THR A 120 -8.24 -7.32 -3.23
CA THR A 120 -8.53 -8.69 -2.77
C THR A 120 -7.32 -9.42 -2.22
N GLN A 121 -6.14 -8.80 -2.34
CA GLN A 121 -4.87 -9.31 -1.84
C GLN A 121 -4.12 -8.19 -1.12
N PRO A 122 -3.26 -8.51 -0.14
CA PRO A 122 -2.45 -7.51 0.54
C PRO A 122 -1.44 -6.90 -0.44
N ASN A 123 -1.36 -5.58 -0.48
CA ASN A 123 -0.45 -4.86 -1.37
C ASN A 123 0.96 -4.70 -0.77
N LEU A 124 1.09 -4.72 0.56
CA LEU A 124 2.36 -4.49 1.26
C LEU A 124 3.53 -5.37 0.77
N PRO A 125 3.37 -6.68 0.50
CA PRO A 125 4.44 -7.51 -0.05
C PRO A 125 4.96 -7.03 -1.41
N PHE A 126 4.07 -6.53 -2.28
CA PHE A 126 4.46 -5.96 -3.57
C PHE A 126 5.24 -4.66 -3.38
N LEU A 127 4.72 -3.77 -2.52
CA LEU A 127 5.33 -2.46 -2.26
C LEU A 127 6.71 -2.59 -1.60
N ILE A 128 6.88 -3.53 -0.65
CA ILE A 128 8.16 -3.78 0.01
C ILE A 128 9.21 -4.26 -1.00
N ARG A 129 8.87 -5.19 -1.88
CA ARG A 129 9.78 -5.65 -2.96
C ARG A 129 10.11 -4.54 -3.96
N GLU A 130 9.17 -3.66 -4.24
CA GLU A 130 9.44 -2.51 -5.09
C GLU A 130 10.44 -1.55 -4.45
N ILE A 131 10.29 -1.25 -3.15
CA ILE A 131 11.27 -0.44 -2.41
C ILE A 131 12.65 -1.11 -2.38
N GLU A 132 12.70 -2.44 -2.23
CA GLU A 132 13.95 -3.20 -2.27
C GLU A 132 14.74 -3.01 -3.57
N GLN A 133 14.07 -2.76 -4.70
CA GLN A 133 14.73 -2.47 -5.97
C GLN A 133 15.30 -1.04 -6.07
N LEU A 134 15.01 -0.17 -5.10
CA LEU A 134 15.45 1.24 -5.06
C LEU A 134 16.60 1.50 -4.08
N LEU A 135 16.95 0.50 -3.27
CA LEU A 135 18.02 0.53 -2.29
C LEU A 135 19.29 -0.12 -2.84
#